data_AF-A0A1Z9HBR0-F1
#
_entry.id   AF-A0A1Z9HBR0-F1
#
_cell.length_a   1.000
_cell.length_b   1.000
_cell.length_c   1.000
_cell.angle_alpha   90.00
_cell.angle_beta   90.00
_cell.angle_gamma   90.00
#
_symmetry.space_group_name_H-M   'P 1'
#
loop_
_entity.id
_entity.type
_entity.pdbx_description
1 polymer ?
#
loop_
_entity_poly.entity_id
_entity_poly.type
_entity_poly.pdbx_seq_one_letter_code
_entity_poly.pdbx_strand_id
1 'polypeptide(L)'
;MLVNVLDLLLVAALGGLSWTCSVVHYPLLSDLHREGGDASHFQRHINRIFPLVGTLMAAELTIAAWVCWIDVSTRTMASLGLVLLIWAVTGLFAAPVHQLLVEQKATRRHISQLLRAHHVRTGCWTIRCATVAWGTLP
;
A
#
# COMPACT_ATOMS: atom_id res chain seq x y z
N MET A 1 -1.20 22.05 -11.80
CA MET A 1 -2.56 21.56 -11.44
C MET A 1 -2.81 20.12 -11.86
N LEU A 2 -2.72 19.74 -13.15
CA LEU A 2 -3.03 18.37 -13.60
C LEU A 2 -2.24 17.26 -12.88
N VAL A 3 -0.92 17.44 -12.71
CA VAL A 3 -0.04 16.46 -12.04
C VAL A 3 -0.44 16.26 -10.57
N ASN A 4 -0.83 17.33 -9.88
CA ASN A 4 -1.23 17.22 -8.47
C ASN A 4 -2.59 16.53 -8.31
N VAL A 5 -3.50 16.70 -9.27
CA VAL A 5 -4.78 15.97 -9.30
C VAL A 5 -4.55 14.48 -9.57
N LEU A 6 -3.62 14.13 -10.47
CA LEU A 6 -3.25 12.73 -10.71
C LEU A 6 -2.62 12.10 -9.46
N ASP A 7 -1.73 12.82 -8.77
CA ASP A 7 -1.13 12.36 -7.52
C ASP A 7 -2.19 12.14 -6.43
N LEU A 8 -3.16 13.06 -6.33
CA LEU A 8 -4.28 12.95 -5.40
C LEU A 8 -5.17 11.74 -5.72
N LEU A 9 -5.49 11.51 -6.99
CA LEU A 9 -6.28 10.35 -7.41
C LEU A 9 -5.56 9.04 -7.11
N LEU A 10 -4.25 8.97 -7.34
CA LEU A 10 -3.46 7.77 -7.06
C LEU A 10 -3.36 7.48 -5.57
N VAL A 11 -3.02 8.47 -4.75
CA VAL A 11 -2.91 8.29 -3.30
C VAL A 11 -4.26 7.97 -2.67
N ALA A 12 -5.35 8.54 -3.18
CA ALA A 12 -6.71 8.23 -2.73
C ALA A 12 -7.15 6.84 -3.17
N ALA A 13 -6.87 6.42 -4.41
CA ALA A 13 -7.18 5.08 -4.89
C ALA A 13 -6.41 4.01 -4.11
N LEU A 14 -5.11 4.24 -3.88
CA LEU A 14 -4.26 3.34 -3.11
C LEU A 14 -4.67 3.31 -1.63
N GLY A 15 -4.92 4.47 -1.01
CA GLY A 15 -5.43 4.58 0.35
C GLY A 15 -6.77 3.85 0.51
N GLY A 16 -7.72 4.10 -0.39
CA GLY A 16 -9.04 3.45 -0.41
C GLY A 16 -8.95 1.93 -0.60
N LEU A 17 -8.06 1.47 -1.48
CA LEU A 17 -7.77 0.06 -1.66
C LEU A 17 -7.19 -0.56 -0.38
N SER A 18 -6.24 0.13 0.27
CA SER A 18 -5.66 -0.27 1.56
C SER A 18 -6.71 -0.41 2.66
N TRP A 19 -7.61 0.58 2.76
CA TRP A 19 -8.72 0.56 3.71
C TRP A 19 -9.70 -0.56 3.41
N THR A 20 -10.03 -0.79 2.13
CA THR A 20 -10.91 -1.89 1.72
C THR A 20 -10.30 -3.25 2.06
N CYS A 21 -8.99 -3.40 1.87
CA CYS A 21 -8.27 -4.59 2.30
C CYS A 21 -8.35 -4.76 3.82
N SER A 22 -8.05 -3.70 4.58
CA SER A 22 -8.06 -3.70 6.05
C SER A 22 -9.42 -3.99 6.68
N VAL A 23 -10.50 -3.41 6.14
CA VAL A 23 -11.86 -3.49 6.73
C VAL A 23 -12.64 -4.68 6.21
N VAL A 24 -12.46 -5.06 4.94
CA VAL A 24 -13.29 -6.09 4.30
C VAL A 24 -12.49 -7.37 4.12
N HIS A 25 -11.35 -7.31 3.44
CA HIS A 25 -10.66 -8.53 3.02
C HIS A 25 -10.01 -9.25 4.19
N TYR A 26 -9.28 -8.57 5.08
CA TYR A 26 -8.61 -9.23 6.21
C TYR A 26 -9.59 -9.85 7.21
N PRO A 27 -10.71 -9.22 7.61
CA PRO A 27 -11.70 -9.83 8.50
C PRO A 27 -12.41 -11.04 7.87
N LEU A 28 -12.92 -10.92 6.64
CA LEU A 28 -13.52 -12.06 5.93
C LEU A 28 -12.54 -13.23 5.79
N LEU A 29 -11.25 -12.93 5.62
CA LEU A 29 -10.22 -13.96 5.56
C LEU A 29 -10.01 -14.70 6.88
N SER A 30 -10.11 -13.98 8.01
CA SER A 30 -9.97 -14.56 9.34
C SER A 30 -11.14 -15.49 9.67
N ASP A 31 -12.33 -15.18 9.14
CA ASP A 31 -13.53 -15.99 9.28
C ASP A 31 -13.45 -17.25 8.38
N LEU A 32 -13.00 -17.12 7.12
CA LEU A 32 -12.85 -18.27 6.22
C LEU A 32 -11.85 -19.32 6.75
N HIS A 33 -10.76 -18.88 7.39
CA HIS A 33 -9.80 -19.79 8.03
C HIS A 33 -10.39 -20.50 9.27
N ARG A 34 -11.32 -19.86 9.99
CA ARG A 34 -12.01 -20.46 11.14
C ARG A 34 -13.03 -21.52 10.70
N GLU A 35 -13.60 -21.39 9.51
CA GLU A 35 -14.64 -22.29 8.98
C GLU A 35 -14.09 -23.42 8.09
N GLY A 36 -12.76 -23.54 7.94
CA GLY A 36 -12.13 -24.58 7.12
C GLY A 36 -12.15 -24.30 5.61
N GLY A 37 -12.28 -23.03 5.21
CA GLY A 37 -12.29 -22.60 3.81
C GLY A 37 -10.95 -22.83 3.10
N ASP A 38 -11.03 -23.00 1.77
CA ASP A 38 -9.89 -23.35 0.92
C ASP A 38 -8.81 -22.25 0.84
N ALA A 39 -7.66 -22.51 1.47
CA ALA A 39 -6.48 -21.64 1.43
C ALA A 39 -5.96 -21.38 0.00
N SER A 40 -6.32 -22.24 -0.99
CA SER A 40 -5.92 -22.08 -2.39
C SER A 40 -6.59 -20.86 -3.07
N HIS A 41 -7.80 -20.50 -2.64
CA HIS A 41 -8.50 -19.31 -3.15
C HIS A 41 -7.80 -18.02 -2.71
N PHE A 42 -7.28 -18.00 -1.48
CA PHE A 42 -6.53 -16.87 -0.93
C PHE A 42 -5.22 -16.62 -1.69
N GLN A 43 -4.47 -17.69 -1.95
CA GLN A 43 -3.21 -17.62 -2.67
C GLN A 43 -3.41 -17.09 -4.11
N ARG A 44 -4.52 -17.48 -4.74
CA ARG A 44 -4.94 -16.95 -6.05
C ARG A 44 -5.33 -15.48 -6.01
N HIS A 45 -6.02 -15.03 -4.96
CA HIS A 45 -6.38 -13.62 -4.79
C HIS A 45 -5.14 -12.74 -4.57
N ILE A 46 -4.22 -13.14 -3.67
CA ILE A 46 -2.95 -12.42 -3.45
C ILE A 46 -2.16 -12.28 -4.76
N ASN A 47 -1.99 -13.39 -5.49
CA ASN A 47 -1.20 -13.38 -6.72
C ASN A 47 -1.80 -12.47 -7.81
N ARG A 48 -3.12 -12.25 -7.80
CA ARG A 48 -3.78 -11.35 -8.75
C ARG A 48 -3.73 -9.89 -8.33
N ILE A 49 -3.85 -9.60 -7.03
CA ILE A 49 -3.84 -8.21 -6.54
C ILE A 49 -2.43 -7.63 -6.47
N PHE A 50 -1.41 -8.48 -6.27
CA PHE A 50 -0.01 -8.05 -6.18
C PHE A 50 0.49 -7.25 -7.39
N PRO A 51 0.33 -7.70 -8.66
CA PRO A 51 0.77 -6.92 -9.81
C PRO A 51 0.00 -5.60 -9.94
N LEU A 52 -1.30 -5.58 -9.64
CA LEU A 52 -2.12 -4.38 -9.70
C LEU A 52 -1.63 -3.32 -8.70
N VAL A 53 -1.46 -3.71 -7.44
CA VAL A 53 -0.93 -2.84 -6.38
C VAL A 53 0.48 -2.39 -6.69
N GLY A 54 1.34 -3.30 -7.17
CA GLY A 54 2.72 -2.99 -7.55
C GLY A 54 2.81 -1.92 -8.64
N THR A 55 1.99 -2.02 -9.69
CA THR A 55 1.95 -1.02 -10.78
C THR A 55 1.46 0.34 -10.27
N LEU A 56 0.39 0.37 -9.47
CA LEU A 56 -0.12 1.61 -8.87
C LEU A 56 0.93 2.27 -7.96
N MET A 57 1.64 1.47 -7.15
CA MET A 57 2.72 1.96 -6.27
C MET A 57 3.94 2.47 -7.03
N ALA A 58 4.29 1.85 -8.16
CA ALA A 58 5.37 2.34 -9.01
C ALA A 58 4.98 3.68 -9.66
N ALA A 59 3.76 3.79 -10.17
CA ALA A 59 3.23 5.03 -10.73
C ALA A 59 3.21 6.17 -9.69
N GLU A 60 2.79 5.89 -8.45
CA GLU A 60 2.82 6.85 -7.35
C GLU A 60 4.25 7.37 -7.08
N LEU A 61 5.24 6.48 -7.03
CA LEU A 61 6.65 6.86 -6.83
C LEU A 61 7.17 7.74 -7.98
N THR A 62 6.86 7.38 -9.23
CA THR A 62 7.29 8.17 -10.39
C THR A 62 6.70 9.58 -10.37
N ILE A 63 5.41 9.70 -10.03
CA ILE A 63 4.74 11.01 -9.95
C ILE A 63 5.26 11.81 -8.77
N ALA A 64 5.45 11.21 -7.59
CA ALA A 64 6.01 11.88 -6.43
C ALA A 64 7.43 12.42 -6.71
N ALA A 65 8.27 11.61 -7.37
CA ALA A 65 9.61 12.02 -7.78
C ALA A 65 9.58 13.15 -8.81
N TRP A 66 8.68 13.06 -9.80
CA TRP A 66 8.51 14.09 -10.82
C TRP A 66 8.03 15.43 -10.24
N VAL A 67 7.06 15.40 -9.33
CA VAL A 67 6.58 16.60 -8.62
C VAL A 67 7.68 17.22 -7.78
N CYS A 68 8.45 16.42 -7.05
CA CYS A 68 9.58 16.90 -6.26
C CYS A 68 10.71 17.48 -7.14
N TRP A 69 10.90 16.98 -8.35
CA TRP A 69 11.88 17.51 -9.30
C TRP A 69 11.49 18.87 -9.86
N ILE A 70 10.19 19.10 -10.11
CA ILE A 70 9.68 20.38 -10.62
C ILE A 70 9.65 21.45 -9.53
N ASP A 71 9.21 21.09 -8.32
CA ASP A 71 9.07 22.01 -7.20
C ASP A 71 9.65 21.38 -5.93
N VAL A 72 10.87 21.81 -5.58
CA VAL A 72 11.57 21.36 -4.37
C VAL A 72 11.09 22.21 -3.20
N SER A 73 10.09 21.70 -2.48
CA SER A 73 9.56 22.30 -1.26
C SER A 73 9.57 21.29 -0.12
N THR A 74 9.51 21.77 1.12
CA THR A 74 9.41 20.89 2.30
C THR A 74 8.25 19.92 2.21
N ARG A 75 7.15 20.32 1.55
CA ARG A 75 5.97 19.48 1.31
C ARG A 75 6.23 18.37 0.30
N THR A 76 6.83 18.67 -0.86
CA THR A 76 7.09 17.67 -1.90
C THR A 76 8.16 16.68 -1.46
N MET A 77 9.18 17.16 -0.73
CA MET A 77 10.18 16.31 -0.07
C MET A 77 9.55 15.39 0.99
N ALA A 78 8.65 15.90 1.83
CA ALA A 78 7.93 15.09 2.81
C ALA A 78 7.05 14.02 2.13
N SER A 79 6.34 14.38 1.06
CA SER A 79 5.52 13.45 0.27
C SER A 79 6.38 12.35 -0.35
N LEU A 80 7.53 12.69 -0.95
CA LEU A 80 8.46 11.72 -1.51
C LEU A 80 9.03 10.79 -0.42
N GLY A 81 9.41 11.35 0.74
CA GLY A 81 9.89 10.58 1.89
C GLY A 81 8.85 9.56 2.38
N LEU A 82 7.57 9.95 2.42
CA LEU A 82 6.47 9.04 2.75
C LEU A 82 6.31 7.91 1.73
N VAL A 83 6.37 8.20 0.42
CA VAL A 83 6.28 7.15 -0.61
C VAL A 83 7.46 6.20 -0.52
N LEU A 84 8.68 6.72 -0.33
CA LEU A 84 9.88 5.90 -0.17
C LEU A 84 9.77 5.00 1.07
N LEU A 85 9.23 5.51 2.18
CA LEU A 85 8.98 4.70 3.37
C LEU A 85 7.96 3.59 3.09
N ILE A 86 6.85 3.89 2.40
CA ILE A 86 5.85 2.90 2.00
C ILE A 86 6.49 1.84 1.10
N TRP A 87 7.31 2.25 0.13
CA TRP A 87 8.03 1.36 -0.77
C TRP A 87 9.01 0.47 -0.01
N ALA A 88 9.82 1.03 0.90
CA ALA A 88 10.76 0.28 1.71
C ALA A 88 10.04 -0.75 2.59
N VAL A 89 8.95 -0.37 3.26
CA VAL A 89 8.15 -1.29 4.07
C VAL A 89 7.54 -2.40 3.21
N THR A 90 7.13 -2.07 1.98
CA THR A 90 6.53 -3.04 1.06
C THR A 90 7.54 -4.02 0.50
N GLY A 91 8.68 -3.53 -0.01
CA GLY A 91 9.73 -4.35 -0.59
C GLY A 91 10.48 -5.19 0.44
N LEU A 92 10.76 -4.64 1.64
CA LEU A 92 11.55 -5.32 2.65
C LEU A 92 10.73 -6.26 3.55
N PHE A 93 9.44 -5.99 3.75
CA PHE A 93 8.62 -6.80 4.65
C PHE A 93 7.45 -7.47 3.93
N ALA A 94 6.68 -6.75 3.13
CA ALA A 94 5.46 -7.32 2.55
C ALA A 94 5.76 -8.36 1.46
N ALA A 95 6.64 -8.04 0.50
CA ALA A 95 7.01 -8.94 -0.58
C ALA A 95 7.63 -10.28 -0.11
N PRO A 96 8.66 -10.30 0.76
CA PRO A 96 9.26 -11.56 1.21
C PRO A 96 8.30 -12.39 2.07
N VAL A 97 7.46 -11.74 2.88
CA VAL A 97 6.45 -12.46 3.66
C VAL A 97 5.39 -13.08 2.75
N HIS A 98 4.94 -12.40 1.69
CA HIS A 98 4.04 -13.00 0.70
C HIS A 98 4.66 -14.20 -0.01
N GLN A 99 5.95 -14.15 -0.35
CA GLN A 99 6.67 -15.32 -0.89
C GLN A 99 6.72 -16.48 0.12
N LEU A 100 7.02 -16.19 1.39
CA LEU A 100 6.99 -17.19 2.47
C LEU A 100 5.60 -17.81 2.67
N LEU A 101 4.53 -17.02 2.49
CA LEU A 101 3.14 -17.51 2.51
C LEU A 101 2.87 -18.45 1.32
N VAL A 102 3.37 -18.10 0.13
CA VAL A 102 3.22 -18.95 -1.06
C VAL A 102 3.97 -20.28 -0.90
N GLU A 103 5.15 -20.24 -0.30
CA GLU A 103 5.96 -21.42 0.01
C GLU A 103 5.46 -22.22 1.24
N GLN A 104 4.35 -21.81 1.88
CA GLN A 104 3.83 -22.38 3.12
C GLN A 104 4.83 -22.41 4.31
N LYS A 105 5.89 -21.60 4.25
CA LYS A 105 6.91 -21.47 5.31
C LYS A 105 6.63 -20.30 6.27
N ALA A 106 5.51 -19.61 6.11
CA ALA A 106 5.17 -18.45 6.92
C ALA A 106 4.73 -18.86 8.33
N THR A 107 5.42 -18.36 9.35
CA THR A 107 5.01 -18.47 10.76
C THR A 107 3.99 -17.38 11.13
N ARG A 108 3.18 -17.58 12.18
CA ARG A 108 2.31 -16.55 12.78
C ARG A 108 3.01 -15.20 13.02
N ARG A 109 4.31 -15.23 13.35
CA ARG A 109 5.12 -14.03 13.53
C ARG A 109 5.22 -13.19 12.25
N HIS A 110 5.48 -13.82 11.11
CA HIS A 110 5.55 -13.17 9.79
C HIS A 110 4.20 -12.55 9.41
N ILE A 111 3.10 -13.26 9.66
CA ILE A 111 1.74 -12.75 9.40
C ILE A 111 1.45 -11.51 10.27
N SER A 112 1.83 -11.54 11.55
CA SER A 112 1.65 -10.38 12.44
C SER A 112 2.50 -9.16 12.04
N GLN A 113 3.66 -9.40 11.43
CA GLN A 113 4.53 -8.34 10.91
C GLN A 113 3.96 -7.77 9.61
N LEU A 114 3.42 -8.62 8.73
CA LEU A 114 2.73 -8.20 7.51
C LEU A 114 1.53 -7.31 7.83
N LEU A 115 0.71 -7.70 8.82
CA LEU A 115 -0.45 -6.92 9.22
C LEU A 115 -0.03 -5.55 9.79
N ARG A 116 1.00 -5.53 10.67
CA ARG A 116 1.57 -4.27 11.18
C ARG A 116 2.12 -3.38 10.07
N ALA A 117 2.88 -3.95 9.14
CA ALA A 117 3.39 -3.24 7.97
C ALA A 117 2.26 -2.67 7.11
N HIS A 118 1.17 -3.40 6.94
CA HIS A 118 0.00 -2.92 6.20
C HIS A 118 -0.70 -1.75 6.90
N HIS A 119 -0.87 -1.80 8.22
CA HIS A 119 -1.44 -0.68 8.98
C HIS A 119 -0.55 0.57 8.94
N VAL A 120 0.77 0.41 9.08
CA VAL A 120 1.73 1.52 8.95
C VAL A 120 1.61 2.16 7.57
N ARG A 121 1.61 1.34 6.51
CA ARG A 121 1.45 1.83 5.13
C ARG A 121 0.13 2.57 4.91
N THR A 122 -0.96 2.05 5.46
CA THR A 122 -2.29 2.67 5.35
C THR A 122 -2.33 4.02 6.08
N GLY A 123 -1.68 4.12 7.24
CA GLY A 123 -1.47 5.40 7.92
C GLY A 123 -0.64 6.38 7.08
N CYS A 124 0.49 5.93 6.51
CA CYS A 124 1.32 6.75 5.64
C CYS A 124 0.57 7.25 4.40
N TRP A 125 -0.22 6.40 3.73
CA TRP A 125 -1.05 6.83 2.60
C TRP A 125 -2.13 7.82 3.02
N THR A 126 -2.72 7.66 4.20
CA THR A 126 -3.72 8.62 4.71
C THR A 126 -3.09 9.99 4.98
N ILE A 127 -1.93 10.03 5.63
CA ILE A 127 -1.18 11.27 5.90
C ILE A 127 -0.75 11.93 4.59
N ARG A 128 -0.27 11.13 3.62
CA ARG A 128 0.13 11.63 2.30
C ARG A 128 -1.06 12.22 1.55
N CYS A 129 -2.20 11.53 1.54
CA CYS A 129 -3.44 12.01 0.94
C CYS A 129 -3.84 13.38 1.52
N ALA A 130 -3.79 13.55 2.85
CA ALA A 130 -4.05 14.83 3.49
C ALA A 130 -3.03 15.92 3.07
N THR A 131 -1.74 15.57 3.00
CA THR A 131 -0.66 16.49 2.62
C THR A 131 -0.80 16.99 1.18
N VAL A 132 -1.17 16.10 0.25
CA VAL A 132 -1.39 16.39 -1.17
C VAL A 132 -2.71 17.16 -1.35
N ALA A 133 -3.79 16.78 -0.66
CA ALA A 133 -5.07 17.49 -0.68
C ALA A 133 -4.92 18.95 -0.19
N TRP A 134 -4.19 19.17 0.90
CA TRP A 134 -3.90 20.51 1.41
C TRP A 134 -3.04 21.35 0.45
N GLY A 135 -2.33 20.73 -0.49
CA GLY A 135 -1.47 21.42 -1.47
C GLY A 135 -2.15 21.68 -2.80
N THR A 136 -3.32 21.08 -3.02
CA THR A 136 -4.10 21.16 -4.24
C THR A 136 -5.32 22.07 -4.11
N LEU A 137 -5.77 22.34 -2.89
CA LEU A 137 -6.80 23.33 -2.62
C LEU A 137 -6.25 24.76 -2.87
N PRO A 138 -7.02 25.61 -3.57
CA PRO A 138 -6.61 26.98 -3.93
C PRO A 138 -6.48 27.91 -2.71
#